data_AF-A0A0D0AAU1-F1
#
_entry.id   AF-A0A0D0AAU1-F1
#
_cell.length_a   1.000
_cell.length_b   1.000
_cell.length_c   1.000
_cell.angle_alpha   90.00
_cell.angle_beta   90.00
_cell.angle_gamma   90.00
#
_symmetry.space_group_name_H-M   'P 1'
#
loop_
_entity.id
_entity.type
_entity.pdbx_description
1 polymer ?
#
loop_
_entity_poly.entity_id
_entity_poly.type
_entity_poly.pdbx_seq_one_letter_code
_entity_poly.pdbx_strand_id
1 'polypeptide(L)'
;MWWSFIDWALIYSYFMAGSFAAVIYDWALTFGQEFELVWKQRCSLMSIMYLCVRYAGLLYSIFCTLWYLPVSMTDAVGNIIFFVQAWMPIVVNACLGVIMMARIYAMYQGSKKMLIFLIVVLLASTIASGVMLVMANLTAVGEESILSGFHTCVVSMDTAGIALIREILIPTSIWEILALFLAVWILIEHFRELRQSPTGSTTGDCFIVLAQSHVLYFAFFAAASAFTLGSLSPKLSYLTPVGSGVYFGILEITQVLQMFVLGPRLILSVRDYNAKLVSDSDEGTGMSTVAFQERGHVSTSGEV
;
A
#
# COMPACT_ATOMS: atom_id res chain seq x y z
N MET A 1 36.42 13.31 -1.94
CA MET A 1 35.32 12.53 -2.57
C MET A 1 34.56 11.71 -1.54
N TRP A 2 35.24 10.97 -0.65
CA TRP A 2 34.62 10.18 0.43
C TRP A 2 33.69 10.97 1.37
N TRP A 3 34.08 12.17 1.82
CA TRP A 3 33.24 12.99 2.71
C TRP A 3 31.85 13.29 2.15
N SER A 4 31.75 13.63 0.86
CA SER A 4 30.46 13.90 0.21
C SER A 4 29.54 12.68 0.17
N PHE A 5 30.11 11.49 0.00
CA PHE A 5 29.36 10.22 0.03
C PHE A 5 28.92 9.88 1.45
N ILE A 6 29.79 10.08 2.44
CA ILE A 6 29.48 9.87 3.86
C ILE A 6 28.35 10.80 4.32
N ASP A 7 28.40 12.08 3.98
CA ASP A 7 27.35 13.04 4.33
C ASP A 7 26.01 12.65 3.72
N TRP A 8 26.00 12.24 2.44
CA TRP A 8 24.81 11.75 1.77
C TRP A 8 24.23 10.50 2.46
N ALA A 9 25.07 9.51 2.73
CA ALA A 9 24.67 8.26 3.36
C ALA A 9 24.14 8.48 4.79
N LEU A 10 24.80 9.35 5.56
CA LEU A 10 24.38 9.71 6.90
C LEU A 10 22.99 10.38 6.89
N ILE A 11 22.78 11.37 6.02
CA ILE A 11 21.48 12.04 5.88
C ILE A 11 20.40 11.03 5.50
N TYR A 12 20.64 10.23 4.47
CA TYR A 12 19.68 9.24 4.00
C TYR A 12 19.34 8.22 5.10
N SER A 13 20.33 7.77 5.90
CA SER A 13 20.11 6.84 7.01
C SER A 13 19.15 7.38 8.09
N TYR A 14 19.16 8.70 8.35
CA TYR A 14 18.21 9.31 9.29
C TYR A 14 16.77 9.27 8.75
N PHE A 15 16.58 9.50 7.45
CA PHE A 15 15.27 9.35 6.81
C PHE A 15 14.78 7.89 6.86
N MET A 16 15.67 6.92 6.65
CA MET A 16 15.37 5.49 6.80
C MET A 16 14.95 5.13 8.23
N ALA A 17 15.67 5.64 9.24
CA ALA A 17 15.33 5.39 10.63
C ALA A 17 13.97 6.01 11.00
N GLY A 18 13.68 7.21 10.47
CA GLY A 18 12.39 7.89 10.63
C GLY A 18 11.24 7.12 9.97
N SER A 19 11.44 6.60 8.75
CA SER A 19 10.44 5.81 8.05
C SER A 19 10.15 4.49 8.79
N PHE A 20 11.19 3.83 9.30
CA PHE A 20 11.05 2.64 10.13
C PHE A 20 10.26 2.90 11.42
N ALA A 21 10.58 3.99 12.13
CA ALA A 21 9.85 4.38 13.33
C ALA A 21 8.37 4.61 13.03
N ALA A 22 8.04 5.22 11.88
CA ALA A 22 6.66 5.43 11.45
C ALA A 22 5.93 4.10 11.16
N VAL A 23 6.59 3.13 10.51
CA VAL A 23 6.02 1.80 10.25
C VAL A 23 5.77 1.04 11.55
N ILE A 24 6.73 1.03 12.49
CA ILE A 24 6.54 0.39 13.80
C ILE A 24 5.41 1.06 14.57
N TYR A 25 5.38 2.39 14.58
CA TYR A 25 4.36 3.15 15.29
C TYR A 25 2.96 2.83 14.74
N ASP A 26 2.81 2.81 13.41
CA ASP A 26 1.56 2.41 12.77
C ASP A 26 1.17 0.97 13.11
N TRP A 27 2.13 0.05 13.05
CA TRP A 27 1.94 -1.35 13.40
C TRP A 27 1.41 -1.49 14.83
N ALA A 28 2.03 -0.83 15.80
CA ALA A 28 1.65 -0.86 17.21
C ALA A 28 0.23 -0.32 17.42
N LEU A 29 -0.13 0.80 16.76
CA LEU A 29 -1.47 1.39 16.86
C LEU A 29 -2.57 0.49 16.28
N THR A 30 -2.28 -0.20 15.18
CA THR A 30 -3.28 -0.98 14.44
C THR A 30 -3.33 -2.45 14.86
N PHE A 31 -2.43 -2.89 15.73
CA PHE A 31 -2.36 -4.29 16.19
C PHE A 31 -3.64 -4.76 16.89
N GLY A 32 -4.26 -3.91 17.71
CA GLY A 32 -5.53 -4.25 18.37
C GLY A 32 -6.66 -4.53 17.37
N GLN A 33 -6.81 -3.65 16.38
CA GLN A 33 -7.78 -3.81 15.30
C GLN A 33 -7.46 -5.02 14.41
N GLU A 34 -6.19 -5.29 14.17
CA GLU A 34 -5.74 -6.45 13.39
C GLU A 34 -6.19 -7.76 14.02
N PHE A 35 -6.02 -7.90 15.34
CA PHE A 35 -6.43 -9.11 16.05
C PHE A 35 -7.93 -9.39 15.90
N GLU A 36 -8.76 -8.36 16.06
CA GLU A 36 -10.21 -8.50 15.96
C GLU A 36 -10.70 -8.70 14.52
N LEU A 37 -10.19 -7.91 13.58
CA LEU A 37 -10.70 -7.88 12.21
C LEU A 37 -10.08 -8.97 11.34
N VAL A 38 -8.80 -9.31 11.53
CA VAL A 38 -8.06 -10.22 10.63
C VAL A 38 -7.92 -11.60 11.25
N TRP A 39 -7.49 -11.69 12.50
CA TRP A 39 -7.16 -12.97 13.13
C TRP A 39 -8.39 -13.73 13.65
N LYS A 40 -9.39 -13.02 14.19
CA LYS A 40 -10.62 -13.63 14.71
C LYS A 40 -11.62 -14.02 13.61
N GLN A 41 -11.51 -13.40 12.42
CA GLN A 41 -12.42 -13.61 11.31
C GLN A 41 -11.90 -14.68 10.33
N ARG A 42 -12.75 -15.17 9.41
CA ARG A 42 -12.37 -16.16 8.40
C ARG A 42 -11.23 -15.62 7.50
N CYS A 43 -10.24 -16.47 7.22
CA CYS A 43 -9.20 -16.17 6.25
C CYS A 43 -9.81 -15.94 4.86
N SER A 44 -9.66 -14.72 4.35
CA SER A 44 -10.02 -14.35 2.98
C SER A 44 -8.76 -14.01 2.19
N LEU A 45 -8.84 -13.96 0.86
CA LEU A 45 -7.74 -13.46 0.02
C LEU A 45 -7.28 -12.07 0.46
N MET A 46 -8.22 -11.19 0.87
CA MET A 46 -7.90 -9.88 1.42
C MET A 46 -7.14 -9.94 2.74
N SER A 47 -7.44 -10.90 3.61
CA SER A 47 -6.64 -11.15 4.82
C SER A 47 -5.20 -11.52 4.46
N ILE A 48 -5.00 -12.41 3.49
CA ILE A 48 -3.67 -12.84 3.06
C ILE A 48 -2.89 -11.66 2.47
N MET A 49 -3.51 -10.90 1.55
CA MET A 49 -2.88 -9.72 0.96
C MET A 49 -2.51 -8.67 2.01
N TYR A 50 -3.38 -8.44 3.00
CA TYR A 50 -3.09 -7.55 4.13
C TYR A 50 -1.85 -8.01 4.90
N LEU A 51 -1.79 -9.29 5.30
CA LEU A 51 -0.66 -9.84 6.04
C LEU A 51 0.62 -9.74 5.20
N CYS A 52 0.56 -10.09 3.91
CA CYS A 52 1.70 -9.97 3.01
C CYS A 52 2.27 -8.55 2.98
N VAL A 53 1.44 -7.54 2.71
CA VAL A 53 1.91 -6.13 2.65
C VAL A 53 2.48 -5.68 3.98
N ARG A 54 1.82 -6.02 5.09
CA ARG A 54 2.19 -5.57 6.43
C ARG A 54 3.51 -6.17 6.92
N TYR A 55 3.66 -7.49 6.82
CA TYR A 55 4.89 -8.15 7.25
C TYR A 55 6.04 -7.94 6.26
N ALA A 56 5.75 -7.75 4.97
CA ALA A 56 6.76 -7.32 4.00
C ALA A 56 7.34 -5.95 4.37
N GLY A 57 6.52 -5.00 4.86
CA GLY A 57 7.01 -3.71 5.33
C GLY A 57 7.92 -3.76 6.54
N LEU A 58 7.59 -4.62 7.51
CA LEU A 58 8.46 -4.86 8.66
C LEU A 58 9.80 -5.48 8.24
N LEU A 59 9.76 -6.51 7.39
CA LEU A 59 10.96 -7.13 6.84
C LEU A 59 11.81 -6.13 6.05
N TYR A 60 11.19 -5.39 5.14
CA TYR A 60 11.85 -4.35 4.34
C TYR A 60 12.57 -3.35 5.24
N SER A 61 11.89 -2.84 6.27
CA SER A 61 12.48 -1.86 7.18
C SER A 61 13.67 -2.41 7.99
N ILE A 62 13.60 -3.68 8.41
CA ILE A 62 14.72 -4.37 9.09
C ILE A 62 15.92 -4.49 8.14
N PHE A 63 15.70 -4.94 6.91
CA PHE A 63 16.80 -5.10 5.95
C PHE A 63 17.40 -3.77 5.50
N CYS A 64 16.58 -2.72 5.39
CA CYS A 64 17.02 -1.37 5.14
C CYS A 64 17.89 -0.83 6.27
N THR A 65 17.47 -0.96 7.53
CA THR A 65 18.27 -0.51 8.67
C THR A 65 19.58 -1.30 8.80
N LEU A 66 19.54 -2.61 8.58
CA LEU A 66 20.70 -3.48 8.63
C LEU A 66 21.79 -3.09 7.61
N TRP A 67 21.39 -2.63 6.42
CA TRP A 67 22.33 -2.16 5.38
C TRP A 67 23.19 -0.97 5.81
N TYR A 68 22.66 -0.09 6.67
CA TYR A 68 23.35 1.12 7.12
C TYR A 68 24.07 0.95 8.46
N LEU A 69 23.93 -0.20 9.12
CA LEU A 69 24.67 -0.47 10.35
C LEU A 69 26.13 -0.82 10.02
N PRO A 70 27.12 -0.32 10.78
CA PRO A 70 28.53 -0.63 10.60
C PRO A 70 28.85 -2.03 11.13
N VAL A 71 28.30 -3.06 10.48
CA VAL A 71 28.49 -4.47 10.83
C VAL A 71 29.17 -5.14 9.65
N SER A 72 30.26 -5.88 9.90
CA SER A 72 30.91 -6.68 8.86
C SER A 72 29.94 -7.74 8.34
N MET A 73 29.59 -7.64 7.06
CA MET A 73 28.65 -8.56 6.42
C MET A 73 29.39 -9.55 5.53
N THR A 74 28.92 -10.78 5.46
CA THR A 74 29.39 -11.74 4.46
C THR A 74 28.72 -11.48 3.12
N ASP A 75 29.35 -11.89 2.01
CA ASP A 75 28.80 -11.75 0.66
C ASP A 75 27.40 -12.36 0.52
N ALA A 76 27.16 -13.50 1.19
CA ALA A 76 25.86 -14.16 1.20
C ALA A 76 24.77 -13.26 1.82
N VAL A 77 25.07 -12.60 2.94
CA VAL A 77 24.13 -11.70 3.62
C VAL A 77 23.90 -10.44 2.79
N GLY A 78 24.97 -9.84 2.23
CA GLY A 78 24.85 -8.67 1.35
C GLY A 78 23.95 -8.94 0.14
N ASN A 79 24.13 -10.08 -0.53
CA ASN A 79 23.29 -10.48 -1.66
C ASN A 79 21.82 -10.70 -1.29
N ILE A 80 21.55 -11.29 -0.12
CA ILE A 80 20.17 -11.46 0.37
C ILE A 80 19.52 -10.11 0.61
N ILE A 81 20.22 -9.19 1.28
CA ILE A 81 19.68 -7.85 1.58
C ILE A 81 19.37 -7.10 0.30
N PHE A 82 20.31 -7.10 -0.64
CA PHE A 82 20.15 -6.47 -1.94
C PHE A 82 18.93 -7.04 -2.69
N PHE A 83 18.80 -8.36 -2.75
CA PHE A 83 17.67 -9.01 -3.41
C PHE A 83 16.34 -8.65 -2.75
N VAL A 84 16.29 -8.67 -1.41
CA VAL A 84 15.07 -8.31 -0.68
C VAL A 84 14.70 -6.85 -0.92
N GLN A 85 15.65 -5.91 -0.83
CA GLN A 85 15.39 -4.49 -1.07
C GLN A 85 14.92 -4.21 -2.52
N ALA A 86 15.48 -4.93 -3.49
CA ALA A 86 15.13 -4.79 -4.89
C ALA A 86 13.72 -5.32 -5.22
N TRP A 87 13.37 -6.51 -4.72
CA TRP A 87 12.12 -7.18 -5.08
C TRP A 87 10.92 -6.80 -4.22
N MET A 88 11.12 -6.41 -2.96
CA MET A 88 10.02 -6.08 -2.05
C MET A 88 9.10 -4.98 -2.57
N PRO A 89 9.59 -3.85 -3.11
CA PRO A 89 8.71 -2.82 -3.69
C PRO A 89 7.82 -3.36 -4.82
N ILE A 90 8.35 -4.25 -5.67
CA ILE A 90 7.55 -4.85 -6.77
C ILE A 90 6.44 -5.72 -6.20
N VAL A 91 6.77 -6.62 -5.27
CA VAL A 91 5.81 -7.53 -4.67
C VAL A 91 4.72 -6.77 -3.93
N VAL A 92 5.11 -5.76 -3.14
CA VAL A 92 4.18 -4.96 -2.34
C VAL A 92 3.26 -4.14 -3.24
N ASN A 93 3.79 -3.45 -4.25
CA ASN A 93 2.97 -2.70 -5.20
C ASN A 93 2.03 -3.62 -6.01
N ALA A 94 2.45 -4.85 -6.34
CA ALA A 94 1.57 -5.83 -6.96
C ALA A 94 0.41 -6.21 -6.03
N CYS A 95 0.69 -6.48 -4.74
CA CYS A 95 -0.35 -6.75 -3.74
C CYS A 95 -1.31 -5.55 -3.59
N LEU A 96 -0.79 -4.32 -3.49
CA LEU A 96 -1.60 -3.10 -3.44
C LEU A 96 -2.44 -2.93 -4.70
N GLY A 97 -1.88 -3.24 -5.88
CA GLY A 97 -2.61 -3.25 -7.14
C GLY A 97 -3.78 -4.24 -7.13
N VAL A 98 -3.60 -5.44 -6.57
CA VAL A 98 -4.69 -6.42 -6.41
C VAL A 98 -5.78 -5.89 -5.46
N ILE A 99 -5.38 -5.25 -4.35
CA ILE A 99 -6.31 -4.66 -3.39
C ILE A 99 -7.13 -3.54 -4.04
N MET A 100 -6.47 -2.65 -4.79
CA MET A 100 -7.11 -1.56 -5.52
C MET A 100 -8.00 -2.07 -6.65
N MET A 101 -7.57 -3.09 -7.39
CA MET A 101 -8.37 -3.75 -8.42
C MET A 101 -9.66 -4.30 -7.84
N ALA A 102 -9.60 -5.04 -6.73
CA ALA A 102 -10.79 -5.61 -6.11
C ALA A 102 -11.75 -4.52 -5.60
N ARG A 103 -11.24 -3.38 -5.13
CA ARG A 103 -12.06 -2.21 -4.76
C ARG A 103 -12.74 -1.58 -5.97
N ILE A 104 -12.01 -1.31 -7.03
CA ILE A 104 -12.56 -0.74 -8.27
C ILE A 104 -13.59 -1.70 -8.87
N TYR A 105 -13.31 -3.01 -8.85
CA TYR A 105 -14.26 -4.03 -9.28
C TYR A 105 -15.57 -3.99 -8.48
N ALA A 106 -15.49 -3.86 -7.15
CA ALA A 106 -16.67 -3.71 -6.30
C ALA A 106 -17.44 -2.41 -6.59
N MET A 107 -16.73 -1.29 -6.82
CA MET A 107 -17.34 0.00 -7.17
C MET A 107 -18.06 -0.03 -8.53
N TYR A 108 -17.53 -0.79 -9.51
CA TYR A 108 -18.14 -1.01 -10.83
C TYR A 108 -19.19 -2.13 -10.85
N GLN A 109 -19.89 -2.35 -9.72
CA GLN A 109 -20.97 -3.34 -9.58
C GLN A 109 -20.59 -4.77 -10.02
N GLY A 110 -19.30 -5.14 -9.91
CA GLY A 110 -18.84 -6.47 -10.25
C GLY A 110 -18.77 -6.77 -11.76
N SER A 111 -18.65 -5.75 -12.62
CA SER A 111 -18.52 -5.94 -14.07
C SER A 111 -17.30 -6.80 -14.45
N LYS A 112 -17.55 -7.99 -14.99
CA LYS A 112 -16.48 -8.93 -15.43
C LYS A 112 -15.58 -8.33 -16.51
N LYS A 113 -16.11 -7.46 -17.37
CA LYS A 113 -15.34 -6.78 -18.42
C LYS A 113 -14.29 -5.85 -17.82
N MET A 114 -14.68 -5.08 -16.80
CA MET A 114 -13.76 -4.19 -16.07
C MET A 114 -12.69 -4.99 -15.33
N LEU A 115 -13.07 -6.11 -14.71
CA LEU A 115 -12.10 -6.98 -14.03
C LEU A 115 -11.02 -7.52 -14.99
N ILE A 116 -11.43 -8.02 -16.16
CA ILE A 116 -10.47 -8.51 -17.17
C ILE A 116 -9.54 -7.38 -17.61
N PHE A 117 -10.07 -6.18 -17.88
CA PHE A 117 -9.27 -5.01 -18.23
C PHE A 117 -8.24 -4.69 -17.14
N LEU A 118 -8.66 -4.61 -15.88
CA LEU A 118 -7.78 -4.33 -14.75
C LEU A 118 -6.69 -5.41 -14.57
N ILE A 119 -7.04 -6.69 -14.69
CA ILE A 119 -6.08 -7.80 -14.60
C ILE A 119 -4.99 -7.66 -15.66
N VAL A 120 -5.38 -7.40 -16.91
CA VAL A 120 -4.44 -7.26 -18.03
C VAL A 120 -3.47 -6.11 -17.79
N VAL A 121 -3.96 -4.94 -17.35
CA VAL A 121 -3.09 -3.78 -17.13
C VAL A 121 -2.18 -4.00 -15.92
N LEU A 122 -2.68 -4.51 -14.79
CA LEU A 122 -1.84 -4.78 -13.62
C LEU A 122 -0.75 -5.81 -13.94
N LEU A 123 -1.10 -6.87 -14.66
CA LEU A 123 -0.15 -7.91 -15.06
C LEU A 123 0.92 -7.34 -16.00
N ALA A 124 0.53 -6.52 -16.98
CA ALA A 124 1.49 -5.85 -17.87
C ALA A 124 2.44 -4.92 -17.10
N SER A 125 1.92 -4.10 -16.17
CA SER A 125 2.74 -3.19 -15.35
C SER A 125 3.70 -3.94 -14.43
N THR A 126 3.23 -5.01 -13.77
CA THR A 126 4.08 -5.81 -12.86
C THR A 126 5.16 -6.58 -13.61
N ILE A 127 4.83 -7.18 -14.76
CA ILE A 127 5.81 -7.86 -15.62
C ILE A 127 6.86 -6.86 -16.13
N ALA A 128 6.44 -5.70 -16.62
CA ALA A 128 7.37 -4.67 -17.09
C ALA A 128 8.36 -4.25 -15.99
N SER A 129 7.85 -4.00 -14.77
CA SER A 129 8.68 -3.62 -13.61
C SER A 129 9.66 -4.74 -13.24
N GLY A 130 9.22 -5.99 -13.23
CA GLY A 130 10.07 -7.15 -12.94
C GLY A 130 11.15 -7.38 -14.00
N VAL A 131 10.81 -7.24 -15.28
CA VAL A 131 11.78 -7.39 -16.39
C VAL A 131 12.84 -6.29 -16.33
N MET A 132 12.46 -5.04 -16.09
CA MET A 132 13.43 -3.95 -15.91
C MET A 132 14.36 -4.22 -14.73
N LEU A 133 13.83 -4.73 -13.61
CA LEU A 133 14.66 -5.08 -12.45
C LEU A 133 15.66 -6.19 -12.77
N VAL A 134 15.20 -7.25 -13.44
CA VAL A 134 16.08 -8.37 -13.81
C VAL A 134 17.19 -7.88 -14.74
N MET A 135 16.86 -7.07 -15.75
CA MET A 135 17.85 -6.49 -16.65
C MET A 135 18.85 -5.59 -15.91
N ALA A 136 18.39 -4.78 -14.95
CA ALA A 136 19.29 -3.95 -14.13
C ALA A 136 20.22 -4.78 -13.25
N ASN A 137 19.73 -5.88 -12.68
CA ASN A 137 20.54 -6.76 -11.84
C ASN A 137 21.58 -7.56 -12.63
N LEU A 138 21.33 -7.84 -13.93
CA LEU A 138 22.33 -8.50 -14.78
C LEU A 138 23.59 -7.65 -15.01
N THR A 139 23.50 -6.33 -14.84
CA THR A 139 24.63 -5.41 -14.97
C THR A 139 25.26 -5.03 -13.63
N ALA A 140 24.75 -5.57 -12.53
CA ALA A 140 25.24 -5.30 -11.18
C ALA A 140 26.48 -6.14 -10.85
N VAL A 141 27.51 -5.49 -10.31
CA VAL A 141 28.74 -6.10 -9.82
C VAL A 141 28.89 -5.75 -8.34
N GLY A 142 29.01 -6.77 -7.49
CA GLY A 142 29.31 -6.59 -6.06
C GLY A 142 30.82 -6.43 -5.86
N GLU A 143 31.25 -5.31 -5.30
CA GLU A 143 32.63 -5.04 -4.95
C GLU A 143 32.78 -4.93 -3.42
N GLU A 144 33.74 -5.63 -2.84
CA GLU A 144 34.11 -5.43 -1.44
C GLU A 144 34.80 -4.08 -1.27
N SER A 145 34.31 -3.28 -0.33
CA SER A 145 34.94 -2.00 0.04
C SER A 145 35.14 -1.94 1.54
N ILE A 146 36.25 -1.34 1.96
CA ILE A 146 36.59 -1.15 3.37
C ILE A 146 36.21 0.29 3.73
N LEU A 147 35.04 0.49 4.33
CA LEU A 147 34.61 1.80 4.83
C LEU A 147 34.95 1.91 6.31
N SER A 148 35.91 2.79 6.65
CA SER A 148 36.30 3.06 8.05
C SER A 148 36.68 1.80 8.86
N GLY A 149 37.29 0.80 8.21
CA GLY A 149 37.72 -0.46 8.83
C GLY A 149 36.67 -1.58 8.82
N PHE A 150 35.46 -1.33 8.31
CA PHE A 150 34.42 -2.34 8.14
C PHE A 150 34.38 -2.84 6.69
N HIS A 151 34.30 -4.16 6.51
CA HIS A 151 34.09 -4.77 5.20
C HIS A 151 32.60 -4.63 4.82
N THR A 152 32.33 -3.83 3.79
CA THR A 152 30.99 -3.57 3.26
C THR A 152 30.91 -3.95 1.78
N CYS A 153 29.81 -4.58 1.38
CA CYS A 153 29.55 -4.90 -0.03
C CYS A 153 28.90 -3.68 -0.70
N VAL A 154 29.56 -3.12 -1.71
CA VAL A 154 29.01 -2.04 -2.53
C VAL A 154 28.63 -2.62 -3.89
N VAL A 155 27.38 -2.40 -4.29
CA VAL A 155 26.89 -2.82 -5.60
C VAL A 155 27.16 -1.69 -6.59
N SER A 156 28.07 -1.91 -7.53
CA SER A 156 28.30 -1.04 -8.67
C SER A 156 27.45 -1.52 -9.86
N MET A 157 26.92 -0.57 -10.64
CA MET A 157 26.11 -0.87 -11.82
C MET A 157 26.56 0.01 -12.97
N ASP A 158 26.35 -0.48 -14.20
CA ASP A 158 26.57 0.32 -15.39
C ASP A 158 25.49 1.40 -15.57
N THR A 159 25.73 2.35 -16.47
CA THR A 159 24.81 3.47 -16.73
C THR A 159 23.42 2.99 -17.16
N ALA A 160 23.33 1.87 -17.87
CA ALA A 160 22.07 1.29 -18.32
C ALA A 160 21.26 0.70 -17.15
N GLY A 161 21.89 -0.04 -16.24
CA GLY A 161 21.26 -0.58 -15.03
C GLY A 161 20.77 0.51 -14.10
N ILE A 162 21.56 1.58 -13.93
CA ILE A 162 21.15 2.76 -13.14
C ILE A 162 19.91 3.42 -13.76
N ALA A 163 19.84 3.54 -15.09
CA ALA A 163 18.67 4.10 -15.76
C ALA A 163 17.43 3.21 -15.55
N LEU A 164 17.56 1.90 -15.71
CA LEU A 164 16.47 0.93 -15.50
C LEU A 164 15.92 0.98 -14.07
N ILE A 165 16.77 1.11 -13.05
CA ILE A 165 16.34 1.25 -11.65
C ILE A 165 15.59 2.56 -11.43
N ARG A 166 15.99 3.67 -12.06
CA ARG A 166 15.24 4.93 -11.95
C ARG A 166 13.88 4.84 -12.62
N GLU A 167 13.77 4.08 -13.70
CA GLU A 167 12.55 3.92 -14.49
C GLU A 167 11.63 2.80 -13.97
N ILE A 168 12.10 1.97 -13.03
CA ILE A 168 11.41 0.76 -12.57
C ILE A 168 9.99 0.99 -12.04
N LEU A 169 9.74 2.18 -11.45
CA LEU A 169 8.46 2.54 -10.84
C LEU A 169 7.50 3.25 -11.81
N ILE A 170 7.92 3.50 -13.05
CA ILE A 170 7.06 4.13 -14.07
C ILE A 170 5.84 3.24 -14.40
N PRO A 171 5.98 1.93 -14.68
CA PRO A 171 4.82 1.09 -14.97
C PRO A 171 3.84 0.97 -13.80
N THR A 172 4.35 0.95 -12.57
CA THR A 172 3.53 1.01 -11.35
C THR A 172 2.79 2.34 -11.25
N SER A 173 3.46 3.45 -11.54
CA SER A 173 2.83 4.77 -11.54
C SER A 173 1.72 4.86 -12.59
N ILE A 174 1.91 4.28 -13.79
CA ILE A 174 0.87 4.21 -14.83
C ILE A 174 -0.37 3.47 -14.32
N TRP A 175 -0.18 2.31 -13.68
CA TRP A 175 -1.28 1.54 -13.10
C TRP A 175 -2.06 2.33 -12.06
N GLU A 176 -1.36 2.99 -11.13
CA GLU A 176 -1.97 3.75 -10.04
C GLU A 176 -2.67 5.02 -10.52
N ILE A 177 -2.13 5.71 -11.54
CA ILE A 177 -2.82 6.85 -12.19
C ILE A 177 -4.12 6.36 -12.85
N LEU A 178 -4.09 5.22 -13.54
CA LEU A 178 -5.29 4.62 -14.10
C LEU A 178 -6.31 4.26 -13.01
N ALA A 179 -5.87 3.65 -11.92
CA ALA A 179 -6.70 3.31 -10.78
C ALA A 179 -7.34 4.55 -10.13
N LEU A 180 -6.56 5.62 -9.96
CA LEU A 180 -7.03 6.92 -9.46
C LEU A 180 -8.10 7.51 -10.40
N PHE A 181 -7.85 7.51 -11.70
CA PHE A 181 -8.79 8.03 -12.68
C PHE A 181 -10.13 7.28 -12.62
N LEU A 182 -10.10 5.94 -12.57
CA LEU A 182 -11.30 5.11 -12.45
C LEU A 182 -12.03 5.33 -11.11
N ALA A 183 -11.29 5.48 -10.01
CA ALA A 183 -11.87 5.76 -8.69
C ALA A 183 -12.54 7.14 -8.62
N VAL A 184 -11.91 8.17 -9.21
CA VAL A 184 -12.50 9.53 -9.28
C VAL A 184 -13.69 9.55 -10.22
N TRP A 185 -13.63 8.85 -11.35
CA TRP A 185 -14.74 8.77 -12.31
C TRP A 185 -16.00 8.21 -11.64
N ILE A 186 -15.89 7.06 -10.98
CA ILE A 186 -17.04 6.43 -10.33
C ILE A 186 -17.58 7.29 -9.18
N LEU A 187 -16.71 7.99 -8.47
CA LEU A 187 -17.11 8.91 -7.41
C LEU A 187 -17.94 10.08 -7.97
N ILE A 188 -17.49 10.68 -9.08
CA ILE A 188 -18.22 11.76 -9.76
C ILE A 188 -19.57 11.25 -10.29
N GLU A 189 -19.59 10.07 -10.89
CA GLU A 189 -20.81 9.44 -11.40
C GLU A 189 -21.82 9.22 -10.28
N HIS A 190 -21.38 8.67 -9.14
CA HIS A 190 -22.22 8.45 -7.96
C HIS A 190 -22.76 9.76 -7.36
N PHE A 191 -21.92 10.79 -7.22
CA PHE A 191 -22.39 12.10 -6.75
C PHE A 191 -23.38 12.75 -7.73
N ARG A 192 -23.21 12.54 -9.04
CA ARG A 192 -24.16 13.03 -10.05
C ARG A 192 -25.51 12.33 -9.93
N GLU A 193 -25.52 11.02 -9.69
CA GLU A 193 -26.74 10.24 -9.47
C GLU A 193 -27.46 10.62 -8.17
N LEU A 194 -26.72 10.78 -7.06
CA LEU A 194 -27.27 11.25 -5.78
C LEU A 194 -27.88 12.65 -5.90
N ARG A 195 -27.27 13.54 -6.70
CA ARG A 195 -27.85 14.86 -6.99
C ARG A 195 -29.15 14.78 -7.79
N GLN A 196 -29.35 13.72 -8.58
CA GLN A 196 -30.54 13.51 -9.39
C GLN A 196 -31.67 12.77 -8.64
N SER A 197 -31.36 12.01 -7.60
CA SER A 197 -32.34 11.29 -6.77
C SER A 197 -32.01 11.44 -5.28
N PRO A 198 -32.69 12.35 -4.55
CA PRO A 198 -32.39 12.61 -3.14
C PRO A 198 -33.03 11.58 -2.18
N THR A 199 -33.55 10.47 -2.70
CA THR A 199 -34.16 9.42 -1.88
C THR A 199 -33.05 8.65 -1.17
N GLY A 200 -32.79 9.04 0.08
CA GLY A 200 -31.71 8.56 0.93
C GLY A 200 -31.59 7.04 0.93
N SER A 201 -30.39 6.56 0.62
CA SER A 201 -30.00 5.19 0.90
C SER A 201 -28.71 5.21 1.71
N THR A 202 -28.68 4.36 2.73
CA THR A 202 -27.53 3.94 3.55
C THR A 202 -26.27 3.55 2.73
N THR A 203 -26.40 3.43 1.41
CA THR A 203 -25.30 3.23 0.46
C THR A 203 -24.34 4.42 0.40
N GLY A 204 -24.80 5.65 0.66
CA GLY A 204 -23.97 6.86 0.63
C GLY A 204 -22.85 6.87 1.66
N ASP A 205 -23.12 6.41 2.88
CA ASP A 205 -22.15 6.42 3.98
C ASP A 205 -20.98 5.44 3.73
N CYS A 206 -21.25 4.28 3.11
CA CYS A 206 -20.23 3.32 2.69
C CYS A 206 -19.28 3.93 1.65
N PHE A 207 -19.85 4.62 0.65
CA PHE A 207 -19.08 5.28 -0.40
C PHE A 207 -18.24 6.43 0.15
N ILE A 208 -18.75 7.19 1.12
CA ILE A 208 -18.01 8.28 1.78
C ILE A 208 -16.79 7.73 2.55
N VAL A 209 -16.96 6.67 3.34
CA VAL A 209 -15.86 6.03 4.08
C VAL A 209 -14.82 5.43 3.12
N LEU A 210 -15.28 4.79 2.04
CA LEU A 210 -14.40 4.24 1.01
C LEU A 210 -13.60 5.36 0.31
N ALA A 211 -14.27 6.44 -0.09
CA ALA A 211 -13.64 7.60 -0.72
C ALA A 211 -12.62 8.29 0.19
N GLN A 212 -12.94 8.50 1.47
CA GLN A 212 -12.03 9.13 2.43
C GLN A 212 -10.72 8.34 2.58
N SER A 213 -10.80 7.01 2.62
CA SER A 213 -9.62 6.15 2.70
C SER A 213 -8.75 6.19 1.42
N HIS A 214 -9.38 6.35 0.25
CA HIS A 214 -8.68 6.43 -1.04
C HIS A 214 -7.98 7.78 -1.22
N VAL A 215 -8.56 8.89 -0.76
CA VAL A 215 -7.99 10.23 -0.93
C VAL A 215 -6.59 10.32 -0.30
N LEU A 216 -6.42 9.81 0.92
CA LEU A 216 -5.12 9.82 1.59
C LEU A 216 -4.10 8.95 0.88
N TYR A 217 -4.48 7.72 0.48
CA TYR A 217 -3.60 6.84 -0.29
C TYR A 217 -3.13 7.49 -1.59
N PHE A 218 -4.06 8.04 -2.37
CA PHE A 218 -3.75 8.67 -3.65
C PHE A 218 -2.98 9.98 -3.52
N ALA A 219 -3.16 10.74 -2.44
CA ALA A 219 -2.36 11.94 -2.17
C ALA A 219 -0.88 11.59 -1.94
N PHE A 220 -0.61 10.57 -1.12
CA PHE A 220 0.75 10.08 -0.89
C PHE A 220 1.34 9.43 -2.14
N PHE A 221 0.55 8.66 -2.88
CA PHE A 221 0.97 8.13 -4.17
C PHE A 221 1.33 9.25 -5.16
N ALA A 222 0.51 10.29 -5.29
CA ALA A 222 0.80 11.41 -6.18
C ALA A 222 2.09 12.15 -5.80
N ALA A 223 2.34 12.31 -4.49
CA ALA A 223 3.61 12.83 -3.99
C ALA A 223 4.77 11.90 -4.38
N ALA A 224 4.68 10.59 -4.09
CA ALA A 224 5.70 9.61 -4.42
C ALA A 224 6.01 9.58 -5.93
N SER A 225 4.98 9.59 -6.78
CA SER A 225 5.14 9.66 -8.23
C SER A 225 5.78 10.97 -8.69
N ALA A 226 5.42 12.10 -8.10
CA ALA A 226 6.05 13.39 -8.43
C ALA A 226 7.55 13.40 -8.11
N PHE A 227 7.94 12.87 -6.96
CA PHE A 227 9.37 12.71 -6.60
C PHE A 227 10.06 11.66 -7.49
N THR A 228 9.37 10.57 -7.85
CA THR A 228 9.93 9.56 -8.76
C THR A 228 10.19 10.16 -10.14
N LEU A 229 9.22 10.86 -10.72
CA LEU A 229 9.36 11.57 -12.00
C LEU A 229 10.43 12.66 -11.93
N GLY A 230 10.50 13.41 -10.83
CA GLY A 230 11.52 14.42 -10.63
C GLY A 230 12.93 13.83 -10.53
N SER A 231 13.09 12.59 -10.06
CA SER A 231 14.38 11.89 -9.99
C SER A 231 14.99 11.59 -11.37
N LEU A 232 14.16 11.54 -12.42
CA LEU A 232 14.60 11.42 -13.81
C LEU A 232 15.22 12.72 -14.35
N SER A 233 15.02 13.84 -13.66
CA SER A 233 15.57 15.12 -14.11
C SER A 233 17.09 15.13 -14.03
N PRO A 234 17.80 15.54 -15.10
CA PRO A 234 19.26 15.70 -15.05
C PRO A 234 19.67 16.78 -14.03
N LYS A 235 18.75 17.67 -13.64
CA LYS A 235 19.01 18.71 -12.65
C LYS A 235 19.38 18.17 -11.26
N LEU A 236 18.96 16.95 -10.94
CA LEU A 236 19.31 16.30 -9.68
C LEU A 236 20.83 16.07 -9.53
N SER A 237 21.55 15.93 -10.65
CA SER A 237 23.01 15.78 -10.66
C SER A 237 23.76 17.06 -10.26
N TYR A 238 23.10 18.22 -10.30
CA TYR A 238 23.69 19.50 -9.87
C TYR A 238 23.38 19.85 -8.42
N LEU A 239 22.59 19.04 -7.70
CA LEU A 239 22.34 19.26 -6.28
C LEU A 239 23.59 18.97 -5.46
N THR A 240 23.71 19.66 -4.32
CA THR A 240 24.69 19.30 -3.31
C THR A 240 24.41 17.88 -2.79
N PRO A 241 25.41 17.15 -2.27
CA PRO A 241 25.21 15.83 -1.67
C PRO A 241 24.12 15.84 -0.58
N VAL A 242 24.05 16.93 0.19
CA VAL A 242 22.99 17.16 1.18
C VAL A 242 21.62 17.27 0.50
N GLY A 243 21.51 18.06 -0.57
CA GLY A 243 20.26 18.26 -1.30
C GLY A 243 19.74 16.98 -1.95
N SER A 244 20.62 16.18 -2.56
CA SER A 244 20.23 14.89 -3.13
C SER A 244 19.84 13.88 -2.05
N GLY A 245 20.56 13.85 -0.92
CA GLY A 245 20.23 12.99 0.24
C GLY A 245 18.84 13.29 0.81
N VAL A 246 18.51 14.57 0.99
CA VAL A 246 17.17 15.01 1.42
C VAL A 246 16.09 14.63 0.40
N TYR A 247 16.38 14.79 -0.90
CA TYR A 247 15.43 14.45 -1.96
C TYR A 247 15.06 12.96 -1.94
N PHE A 248 16.07 12.09 -1.94
CA PHE A 248 15.85 10.65 -1.88
C PHE A 248 15.27 10.20 -0.53
N GLY A 249 15.63 10.87 0.57
CA GLY A 249 15.03 10.61 1.89
C GLY A 249 13.53 10.94 1.94
N ILE A 250 13.09 12.05 1.33
CA ILE A 250 11.66 12.38 1.24
C ILE A 250 10.92 11.39 0.34
N LEU A 251 11.50 11.04 -0.81
CA LEU A 251 10.96 10.03 -1.71
C LEU A 251 10.72 8.72 -0.97
N GLU A 252 11.73 8.25 -0.23
CA GLU A 252 11.67 7.04 0.58
C GLU A 252 10.56 7.08 1.63
N ILE A 253 10.51 8.14 2.45
CA ILE A 253 9.45 8.28 3.47
C ILE A 253 8.08 8.23 2.81
N THR A 254 7.90 8.94 1.70
CA THR A 254 6.61 9.01 1.01
C THR A 254 6.21 7.64 0.46
N GLN A 255 7.15 6.90 -0.12
CA GLN A 255 6.93 5.54 -0.62
C GLN A 255 6.61 4.55 0.51
N VAL A 256 7.39 4.57 1.59
CA VAL A 256 7.18 3.70 2.75
C VAL A 256 5.81 3.94 3.38
N LEU A 257 5.42 5.21 3.56
CA LEU A 257 4.11 5.55 4.10
C LEU A 257 2.97 5.14 3.16
N GLN A 258 3.11 5.35 1.85
CA GLN A 258 2.13 4.90 0.86
C GLN A 258 1.97 3.37 0.92
N MET A 259 3.08 2.64 0.82
CA MET A 259 3.07 1.19 0.64
C MET A 259 2.70 0.44 1.92
N PHE A 260 3.31 0.80 3.05
CA PHE A 260 3.28 0.00 4.27
C PHE A 260 2.36 0.54 5.37
N VAL A 261 1.96 1.81 5.31
CA VAL A 261 1.03 2.41 6.27
C VAL A 261 -0.35 2.57 5.65
N LEU A 262 -0.45 3.29 4.55
CA LEU A 262 -1.75 3.59 3.92
C LEU A 262 -2.33 2.38 3.19
N GLY A 263 -1.49 1.58 2.53
CA GLY A 263 -1.89 0.32 1.90
C GLY A 263 -2.66 -0.62 2.83
N PRO A 264 -2.12 -1.04 3.98
CA PRO A 264 -2.83 -1.85 4.96
C PRO A 264 -4.07 -1.16 5.56
N ARG A 265 -3.99 0.15 5.84
CA ARG A 265 -5.11 0.94 6.38
C ARG A 265 -6.32 0.98 5.46
N LEU A 266 -6.11 0.96 4.14
CA LEU A 266 -7.22 0.81 3.18
C LEU A 266 -8.04 -0.43 3.54
N ILE A 267 -7.41 -1.60 3.72
CA ILE A 267 -8.12 -2.85 3.99
C ILE A 267 -8.84 -2.79 5.34
N LEU A 268 -8.15 -2.30 6.38
CA LEU A 268 -8.73 -2.20 7.72
C LEU A 268 -9.99 -1.32 7.74
N SER A 269 -9.98 -0.16 7.06
CA SER A 269 -11.16 0.73 7.04
C SER A 269 -12.41 0.06 6.47
N VAL A 270 -12.25 -0.77 5.44
CA VAL A 270 -13.36 -1.51 4.83
C VAL A 270 -13.84 -2.64 5.73
N ARG A 271 -12.93 -3.35 6.41
CA ARG A 271 -13.31 -4.43 7.33
C ARG A 271 -14.00 -3.90 8.58
N ASP A 272 -13.50 -2.80 9.13
CA ASP A 272 -14.10 -2.10 10.27
C ASP A 272 -15.52 -1.64 9.92
N TYR A 273 -15.70 -1.03 8.75
CA TYR A 273 -17.02 -0.63 8.27
C TYR A 273 -17.98 -1.82 8.11
N ASN A 274 -17.51 -2.93 7.50
CA ASN A 274 -18.32 -4.14 7.37
C ASN A 274 -18.66 -4.77 8.73
N ALA A 275 -17.75 -4.75 9.69
CA ALA A 275 -17.99 -5.28 11.03
C ALA A 275 -19.08 -4.47 11.77
N LYS A 276 -19.03 -3.13 11.67
CA LYS A 276 -20.05 -2.23 12.23
C LYS A 276 -21.42 -2.42 11.59
N LEU A 277 -21.48 -2.57 10.26
CA LEU A 277 -22.73 -2.88 9.56
C LEU A 277 -23.38 -4.18 10.06
N VAL A 278 -22.57 -5.21 10.31
CA VAL A 278 -23.07 -6.49 10.83
C VAL A 278 -23.60 -6.32 12.27
N SER A 279 -22.86 -5.62 13.15
CA SER A 279 -23.33 -5.39 14.52
C SER A 279 -24.64 -4.60 14.58
N ASP A 280 -24.75 -3.55 13.77
CA ASP A 280 -25.97 -2.71 13.73
C ASP A 280 -27.18 -3.50 13.22
N SER A 281 -26.97 -4.43 12.28
CA SER A 281 -28.02 -5.31 11.78
C SER A 281 -28.48 -6.35 12.81
N ASP A 282 -27.57 -6.87 13.63
CA ASP A 282 -27.88 -7.83 14.69
C ASP A 282 -28.63 -7.13 15.86
N GLU A 283 -28.24 -5.90 16.22
CA GLU A 283 -28.96 -5.08 17.21
C GLU A 283 -30.38 -4.72 16.75
N GLY A 284 -30.55 -4.34 15.47
CA GLY A 284 -31.87 -4.05 14.89
C GLY A 284 -32.78 -5.28 14.81
N THR A 285 -32.21 -6.47 14.58
CA THR A 285 -32.98 -7.72 14.55
C THR A 285 -33.41 -8.15 15.95
N GLY A 286 -32.58 -7.89 16.98
CA GLY A 286 -32.88 -8.16 18.39
C GLY A 286 -34.04 -7.34 18.97
N MET A 287 -34.40 -6.21 18.36
CA MET A 287 -35.50 -5.34 18.83
C MET A 287 -36.89 -5.69 18.26
N SER A 288 -36.97 -6.66 17.34
CA SER A 288 -38.21 -6.98 16.60
C SER A 288 -39.01 -8.19 17.13
N THR A 289 -38.58 -8.85 18.20
CA THR A 289 -39.28 -10.00 18.82
C THR A 289 -39.92 -9.67 20.16
N VAL A 290 -40.85 -8.71 20.17
CA VAL A 290 -41.90 -8.65 21.19
C VAL A 290 -43.24 -8.85 20.48
N ALA A 291 -43.57 -10.12 20.22
CA ALA A 291 -44.89 -10.50 19.76
C ALA A 291 -45.88 -10.34 20.92
N PHE A 292 -46.76 -9.34 20.84
CA PHE A 292 -47.93 -9.26 21.72
C PHE A 292 -48.91 -10.35 21.31
N GLN A 293 -49.02 -11.39 22.14
CA GLN A 293 -50.03 -12.43 21.99
C GLN A 293 -51.39 -11.88 22.42
N GLU A 294 -52.22 -11.55 21.43
CA GLU A 294 -53.60 -11.12 21.60
C GLU A 294 -54.43 -12.26 22.23
N ARG A 295 -54.79 -12.11 23.51
CA ARG A 295 -55.71 -13.02 24.20
C ARG A 295 -57.14 -12.67 23.80
N GLY A 296 -57.64 -13.32 22.74
CA GLY A 296 -59.08 -13.37 22.45
C GLY A 296 -59.79 -14.21 23.52
N HIS A 297 -60.66 -13.59 24.32
CA HIS A 297 -61.54 -14.28 25.25
C HIS A 297 -62.92 -14.53 24.62
N VAL A 298 -63.17 -15.80 24.30
CA VAL A 298 -64.38 -16.60 24.53
C VAL A 298 -65.73 -16.00 24.10
N SER A 299 -66.27 -16.54 22.99
CA SER A 299 -67.72 -16.59 22.71
C SER A 299 -68.31 -17.85 23.35
N THR A 300 -69.34 -17.69 24.18
CA THR A 300 -70.28 -18.76 24.53
C THR A 300 -71.66 -18.34 24.05
N SER A 301 -72.07 -18.91 22.91
CA SER A 301 -73.46 -18.97 22.48
C SER A 301 -74.13 -20.19 23.13
N GLY A 302 -75.23 -19.97 23.85
CA GLY A 302 -76.16 -21.01 24.25
C GLY A 302 -77.57 -20.58 23.87
N GLU A 303 -78.20 -21.32 22.96
CA GLU A 303 -79.65 -21.41 22.80
C GLU A 303 -80.08 -22.78 23.34
N VAL A 304 -80.90 -22.79 24.40
CA VAL A 304 -82.29 -23.28 24.50
C VAL A 304 -82.80 -22.90 25.89
#